data_AF-A0A842TW69-F1
#
_entry.id   AF-A0A842TW69-F1
#
_cell.length_a   1.000
_cell.length_b   1.000
_cell.length_c   1.000
_cell.angle_alpha   90.00
_cell.angle_beta   90.00
_cell.angle_gamma   90.00
#
_symmetry.space_group_name_H-M   'P 1'
#
loop_
_entity.id
_entity.type
_entity.pdbx_description
1 polymer ?
#
loop_
_entity_poly.entity_id
_entity_poly.type
_entity_poly.pdbx_seq_one_letter_code
_entity_poly.pdbx_strand_id
1 'polypeptide(L)'
;MDEAEKRIKEIEERIKKDEEGLNSLREEAGVSEDSECIFCKIVRGEVPADKIYESKNFLAFLDNNPKASGHTLIVPKQHYKDILDIPNSLASEMLDDIKKIGLNLINEGKGDGFNVAVNVGESSGQVVEHAHIHVIPRKQGDGLKAIA
;
A
#
# COMPACT_ATOMS: atom_id res chain seq x y z
N MET A 1 -11.66 5.06 -35.17
CA MET A 1 -11.35 4.61 -33.81
C MET A 1 -11.77 3.18 -33.71
N ASP A 2 -10.86 2.28 -33.35
CA ASP A 2 -11.23 0.90 -33.08
C ASP A 2 -12.10 0.81 -31.80
N GLU A 3 -12.76 -0.34 -31.60
CA GLU A 3 -13.67 -0.55 -30.48
C GLU A 3 -12.99 -0.46 -29.10
N ALA A 4 -11.69 -0.79 -29.02
CA ALA A 4 -10.89 -0.64 -27.81
C ALA A 4 -10.55 0.83 -27.53
N GLU A 5 -10.19 1.62 -28.54
CA GLU A 5 -9.95 3.06 -28.39
C GLU A 5 -11.21 3.80 -27.92
N LYS A 6 -12.39 3.42 -28.44
CA LYS A 6 -13.67 3.98 -27.98
C LYS A 6 -13.93 3.66 -26.51
N ARG A 7 -13.70 2.41 -26.11
CA ARG A 7 -13.84 1.95 -24.73
C ARG A 7 -12.85 2.64 -23.78
N ILE A 8 -11.60 2.86 -24.20
CA ILE A 8 -10.61 3.62 -23.43
C ILE A 8 -11.10 5.04 -23.19
N LYS A 9 -11.56 5.73 -24.24
CA LYS A 9 -12.04 7.11 -24.13
C LYS A 9 -13.24 7.25 -23.18
N GLU A 10 -14.20 6.32 -23.25
CA GLU A 10 -15.35 6.29 -22.34
C GLU A 10 -14.92 6.07 -20.87
N ILE A 11 -13.90 5.24 -20.63
CA ILE A 11 -13.33 5.03 -19.29
C ILE A 11 -12.61 6.28 -18.81
N GLU A 12 -11.81 6.93 -19.66
CA GLU A 12 -11.08 8.16 -19.31
C GLU A 12 -12.04 9.30 -18.95
N GLU A 13 -13.14 9.48 -19.68
CA GLU A 13 -14.16 10.48 -19.37
C GLU A 13 -14.84 10.22 -18.02
N ARG A 14 -15.08 8.95 -17.69
CA ARG A 14 -15.61 8.55 -16.37
C ARG A 14 -14.59 8.82 -15.26
N ILE A 15 -13.33 8.42 -15.45
CA ILE A 15 -12.26 8.65 -14.48
C ILE A 15 -12.10 10.15 -14.20
N LYS A 16 -12.10 11.00 -15.23
CA LYS A 16 -12.00 12.47 -15.02
C LYS A 16 -13.15 13.02 -14.18
N LYS A 17 -14.37 12.53 -14.41
CA LYS A 17 -15.52 12.91 -13.59
C LYS A 17 -15.39 12.41 -12.15
N ASP A 18 -14.87 11.20 -11.99
CA ASP A 18 -14.64 10.59 -10.68
C ASP A 18 -13.46 11.26 -9.93
N GLU A 19 -12.43 11.76 -10.64
CA GLU A 19 -11.32 12.54 -10.07
C GLU A 19 -11.78 13.84 -9.43
N GLU A 20 -12.75 14.54 -10.05
CA GLU A 20 -13.39 15.71 -9.44
C GLU A 20 -14.08 15.35 -8.11
N GLY A 21 -14.74 14.19 -8.07
CA GLY A 21 -15.36 13.66 -6.84
C GLY A 21 -14.35 13.16 -5.80
N LEU A 22 -13.22 12.58 -6.25
CA LEU A 22 -12.15 12.12 -5.37
C LEU A 22 -11.42 13.30 -4.73
N ASN A 23 -11.20 14.38 -5.49
CA ASN A 23 -10.60 15.59 -4.97
C ASN A 23 -11.51 16.27 -3.92
N SER A 24 -12.83 16.31 -4.12
CA SER A 24 -13.74 16.83 -3.10
C SER A 24 -13.77 15.95 -1.84
N LEU A 25 -13.70 14.62 -1.97
CA LEU A 25 -13.61 13.72 -0.83
C LEU A 25 -12.29 13.86 -0.07
N ARG A 26 -11.18 14.15 -0.77
CA ARG A 26 -9.85 14.36 -0.16
C ARG A 26 -9.73 15.69 0.58
N GLU A 27 -10.47 16.71 0.17
CA GLU A 27 -10.57 17.98 0.91
C GLU A 27 -11.36 17.81 2.22
N GLU A 28 -12.33 16.89 2.24
CA GLU A 28 -13.13 16.53 3.43
C GLU A 28 -12.47 15.45 4.31
N ALA A 29 -11.63 14.58 3.74
CA ALA A 29 -10.85 13.57 4.45
C ALA A 29 -9.75 14.25 5.27
N GLY A 30 -10.15 14.72 6.45
CA GLY A 30 -9.27 15.34 7.42
C GLY A 30 -8.12 14.40 7.80
N VAL A 31 -6.91 14.95 7.78
CA VAL A 31 -5.73 14.40 8.44
C VAL A 31 -6.13 14.11 9.89
N SER A 32 -6.33 12.84 10.23
CA SER A 32 -6.65 12.44 11.60
C SER A 32 -5.51 11.60 12.15
N GLU A 33 -5.28 11.71 13.45
CA GLU A 33 -4.56 10.70 14.19
C GLU A 33 -5.64 9.83 14.84
N ASP A 34 -5.72 8.55 14.47
CA ASP A 34 -6.60 7.62 15.17
C ASP A 34 -5.84 7.02 16.37
N SER A 35 -6.32 7.31 17.58
CA SER A 35 -5.70 6.81 18.81
C SER A 35 -5.87 5.30 18.94
N GLU A 36 -6.92 4.71 18.36
CA GLU A 36 -7.23 3.28 18.46
C GLU A 36 -6.65 2.44 17.33
N CYS A 37 -6.31 3.05 16.19
CA CYS A 37 -5.66 2.35 15.08
C CYS A 37 -4.32 1.72 15.50
N ILE A 38 -4.20 0.41 15.29
CA ILE A 38 -3.00 -0.36 15.63
C ILE A 38 -1.76 0.11 14.86
N PHE A 39 -1.90 0.51 13.59
CA PHE A 39 -0.77 1.02 12.81
C PHE A 39 -0.34 2.42 13.24
N CYS A 40 -1.28 3.29 13.66
CA CYS A 40 -0.94 4.55 14.32
C CYS A 40 -0.17 4.31 15.63
N LYS A 41 -0.59 3.34 16.44
CA LYS A 41 0.13 2.93 17.67
C LYS A 41 1.55 2.44 17.36
N ILE A 42 1.76 1.67 16.27
CA ILE A 42 3.09 1.23 15.81
C ILE A 42 3.95 2.42 15.35
N VAL A 43 3.37 3.34 14.57
CA VAL A 43 4.07 4.55 14.11
C VAL A 43 4.53 5.40 15.30
N ARG A 44 3.69 5.56 16.32
CA ARG A 44 4.03 6.27 17.58
C ARG A 44 4.98 5.48 18.49
N GLY A 45 5.22 4.20 18.22
CA GLY A 45 6.07 3.33 19.04
C GLY A 45 5.42 2.85 20.33
N GLU A 46 4.09 2.94 20.44
CA GLU A 46 3.31 2.44 21.58
C GLU A 46 3.13 0.92 21.53
N VAL A 47 3.19 0.34 20.33
CA VAL A 47 3.12 -1.11 20.08
C VAL A 47 4.41 -1.54 19.39
N PRO A 48 5.04 -2.65 19.81
CA PRO A 48 6.25 -3.14 19.17
C PRO A 48 5.97 -3.61 17.74
N ALA A 49 6.91 -3.37 16.85
CA ALA A 49 6.93 -3.92 15.50
C ALA A 49 8.39 -4.10 15.06
N ASP A 50 8.65 -5.10 14.24
CA ASP A 50 9.96 -5.30 13.61
C ASP A 50 10.14 -4.28 12.49
N LYS A 51 10.52 -3.06 12.85
CA LYS A 51 10.79 -1.95 11.92
C LYS A 51 12.03 -2.28 11.08
N ILE A 52 11.91 -2.21 9.76
CA ILE A 52 13.02 -2.50 8.83
C ILE A 52 13.46 -1.28 8.02
N TYR A 53 12.59 -0.27 7.88
CA TYR A 53 12.90 0.96 7.16
C TYR A 53 11.96 2.09 7.59
N GLU A 54 12.45 3.33 7.59
CA GLU A 54 11.65 4.51 7.88
C GLU A 54 12.10 5.66 6.98
N SER A 55 11.14 6.31 6.31
CA SER A 55 11.36 7.51 5.51
C SER A 55 10.71 8.73 6.19
N LYS A 56 10.60 9.85 5.47
CA LYS A 56 9.94 11.04 6.04
C LYS A 56 8.47 10.75 6.29
N ASN A 57 7.77 10.20 5.29
CA ASN A 57 6.32 10.04 5.32
C ASN A 57 5.86 8.59 5.57
N PHE A 58 6.75 7.60 5.45
CA PHE A 58 6.38 6.19 5.58
C PHE A 58 7.21 5.45 6.64
N LEU A 59 6.62 4.38 7.17
CA LEU A 59 7.27 3.40 8.03
C LEU A 59 7.05 2.02 7.42
N ALA A 60 8.09 1.19 7.42
CA ALA A 60 8.01 -0.20 6.98
C ALA A 60 8.43 -1.16 8.08
N PHE A 61 7.63 -2.21 8.27
CA PHE A 61 7.84 -3.23 9.31
C PHE A 61 7.33 -4.60 8.84
N LEU A 62 7.80 -5.67 9.48
CA LEU A 62 7.37 -7.02 9.14
C LEU A 62 5.91 -7.28 9.52
N ASP A 63 5.18 -7.96 8.64
CA ASP A 63 3.82 -8.43 8.92
C ASP A 63 3.86 -9.51 10.01
N ASN A 64 3.03 -9.38 11.03
CA ASN A 64 2.92 -10.34 12.14
C ASN A 64 2.30 -11.69 11.71
N ASN A 65 1.61 -11.75 10.57
CA ASN A 65 1.09 -12.95 9.94
C ASN A 65 1.65 -13.10 8.50
N PRO A 66 2.96 -13.37 8.37
CA PRO A 66 3.65 -13.28 7.10
C PRO A 66 3.21 -14.36 6.11
N LYS A 67 2.98 -13.98 4.85
CA LYS A 67 2.72 -14.94 3.74
C LYS A 67 4.01 -15.56 3.18
N ALA A 68 5.13 -14.89 3.39
CA ALA A 68 6.47 -15.34 3.05
C ALA A 68 7.47 -14.70 4.02
N SER A 69 8.64 -15.32 4.18
CA SER A 69 9.74 -14.73 4.96
C SER A 69 10.11 -13.36 4.39
N GLY A 70 10.05 -12.31 5.21
CA GLY A 70 10.31 -10.93 4.79
C GLY A 70 9.07 -10.19 4.26
N HIS A 71 7.87 -10.76 4.41
CA HIS A 71 6.62 -10.04 4.15
C HIS A 71 6.58 -8.73 4.96
N THR A 72 6.60 -7.62 4.24
CA THR A 72 6.72 -6.28 4.80
C THR A 72 5.46 -5.47 4.51
N LEU A 73 5.01 -4.72 5.51
CA LEU A 73 3.99 -3.68 5.35
C LEU A 73 4.67 -2.32 5.25
N ILE A 74 4.26 -1.51 4.29
CA ILE A 74 4.62 -0.08 4.19
C ILE A 74 3.37 0.72 4.54
N VAL A 75 3.46 1.57 5.56
CA VAL A 75 2.34 2.40 6.02
C VAL A 75 2.75 3.88 6.00
N PRO A 76 1.85 4.81 5.66
CA PRO A 76 2.07 6.23 5.90
C PRO A 76 2.09 6.47 7.41
N LYS A 77 2.89 7.45 7.85
CA LYS A 77 2.93 7.87 9.26
C LYS A 77 1.66 8.60 9.67
N GLN A 78 1.06 9.35 8.74
CA GLN A 78 -0.27 9.92 8.91
C GLN A 78 -1.33 8.83 8.69
N HIS A 79 -2.46 8.94 9.38
CA HIS A 79 -3.58 8.04 9.17
C HIS A 79 -4.33 8.43 7.89
N TYR A 80 -4.44 7.46 7.00
CA TYR A 80 -5.32 7.47 5.84
C TYR A 80 -6.07 6.15 5.87
N LYS A 81 -7.38 6.13 5.63
CA LYS A 81 -8.17 4.90 5.79
C LYS A 81 -7.66 3.80 4.86
N ASP A 82 -7.41 4.15 3.62
CA ASP A 82 -6.86 3.29 2.58
C ASP A 82 -6.02 4.10 1.57
N ILE A 83 -5.54 3.44 0.51
CA ILE A 83 -4.66 4.07 -0.49
C ILE A 83 -5.32 5.24 -1.25
N LEU A 84 -6.66 5.26 -1.35
CA LEU A 84 -7.40 6.28 -2.09
C LEU A 84 -7.33 7.65 -1.41
N ASP A 85 -7.20 7.64 -0.08
CA ASP A 85 -7.08 8.84 0.76
C ASP A 85 -5.66 9.43 0.76
N ILE A 86 -4.66 8.67 0.29
CA ILE A 86 -3.29 9.17 0.23
C ILE A 86 -3.18 10.27 -0.85
N PRO A 87 -2.64 11.45 -0.51
CA PRO A 87 -2.42 12.51 -1.49
C PRO A 87 -1.48 12.06 -2.62
N ASN A 88 -1.83 12.43 -3.86
CA ASN A 88 -1.01 12.12 -5.04
C ASN A 88 0.44 12.61 -4.91
N SER A 89 0.69 13.66 -4.13
CA SER A 89 2.04 14.18 -3.85
C SER A 89 2.94 13.19 -3.09
N LEU A 90 2.39 12.17 -2.44
CA LEU A 90 3.15 11.13 -1.72
C LEU A 90 3.33 9.84 -2.54
N ALA A 91 2.64 9.69 -3.67
CA ALA A 91 2.64 8.45 -4.45
C ALA A 91 4.03 8.08 -5.00
N SER A 92 4.84 9.06 -5.38
CA SER A 92 6.21 8.82 -5.86
C SER A 92 7.13 8.30 -4.76
N GLU A 93 7.08 8.89 -3.56
CA GLU A 93 7.87 8.46 -2.41
C GLU A 93 7.51 7.03 -1.99
N MET A 94 6.21 6.71 -1.98
CA MET A 94 5.73 5.35 -1.73
C MET A 94 6.27 4.34 -2.74
N LEU A 95 6.25 4.67 -4.04
CA LEU A 95 6.80 3.78 -5.07
C LEU A 95 8.31 3.58 -4.91
N ASP A 96 9.04 4.62 -4.52
CA ASP A 96 10.48 4.51 -4.25
C ASP A 96 10.76 3.63 -3.04
N ASP A 97 9.94 3.73 -1.98
CA ASP A 97 10.07 2.90 -0.78
C ASP A 97 9.75 1.42 -1.09
N ILE A 98 8.73 1.13 -1.90
CA ILE A 98 8.45 -0.23 -2.42
C ILE A 98 9.67 -0.80 -3.15
N LYS A 99 10.29 -0.03 -4.05
CA LYS A 99 11.46 -0.47 -4.83
C LYS A 99 12.66 -0.78 -3.93
N LYS A 100 12.97 0.10 -2.97
CA LYS A 100 14.08 -0.08 -2.02
C LYS A 100 13.90 -1.34 -1.19
N ILE A 101 12.70 -1.52 -0.63
CA ILE A 101 12.37 -2.67 0.22
C ILE A 101 12.40 -3.95 -0.61
N GLY A 102 11.75 -3.99 -1.76
CA GLY A 102 11.76 -5.15 -2.65
C GLY A 102 13.18 -5.56 -3.08
N LEU A 103 14.02 -4.59 -3.42
CA LEU A 103 15.42 -4.85 -3.76
C LEU A 103 16.23 -5.39 -2.56
N ASN A 104 16.04 -4.83 -1.37
CA ASN A 104 16.68 -5.34 -0.16
C ASN A 104 16.27 -6.78 0.14
N LEU A 105 14.98 -7.11 0.04
CA LEU A 105 14.47 -8.48 0.25
C LEU A 105 15.10 -9.48 -0.73
N ILE A 106 15.29 -9.10 -1.99
CA ILE A 106 15.98 -9.92 -2.99
C ILE A 106 17.46 -10.09 -2.61
N ASN A 107 18.16 -9.00 -2.28
CA ASN A 107 19.58 -9.03 -1.93
C ASN A 107 19.87 -9.87 -0.66
N GLU A 108 18.92 -9.94 0.27
CA GLU A 108 18.98 -10.80 1.46
C GLU A 108 18.59 -12.27 1.19
N GLY A 109 18.28 -12.63 -0.06
CA GLY A 109 17.87 -13.99 -0.44
C GLY A 109 16.49 -14.39 0.10
N LYS A 110 15.63 -13.41 0.43
CA LYS A 110 14.26 -13.68 0.88
C LYS A 110 13.37 -14.15 -0.28
N GLY A 111 13.68 -13.75 -1.51
CA GLY A 111 13.00 -14.17 -2.72
C GLY A 111 13.77 -13.84 -4.00
N ASP A 112 13.34 -14.43 -5.12
CA ASP A 112 13.83 -14.14 -6.48
C ASP A 112 13.06 -12.97 -7.12
N GLY A 113 11.96 -12.57 -6.49
CA GLY A 113 11.12 -11.43 -6.84
C GLY A 113 10.18 -11.10 -5.68
N PHE A 114 9.18 -10.26 -5.92
CA PHE A 114 8.16 -9.95 -4.92
C PHE A 114 6.82 -9.59 -5.58
N ASN A 115 5.74 -9.74 -4.83
CA ASN A 115 4.46 -9.12 -5.17
C ASN A 115 4.23 -7.88 -4.34
N VAL A 116 3.47 -6.96 -4.94
CA VAL A 116 2.89 -5.81 -4.26
C VAL A 116 1.38 -6.03 -4.22
N ALA A 117 0.76 -5.92 -3.05
CA ALA A 117 -0.68 -6.04 -2.90
C ALA A 117 -1.23 -4.92 -2.01
N VAL A 118 -2.44 -4.47 -2.34
CA VAL A 118 -3.20 -3.48 -1.59
C VAL A 118 -4.64 -3.97 -1.53
N ASN A 119 -5.22 -3.94 -0.33
CA ASN A 119 -6.62 -4.23 -0.11
C ASN A 119 -7.31 -2.89 0.21
N VAL A 120 -8.34 -2.54 -0.57
CA VAL A 120 -9.17 -1.35 -0.39
C VAL A 120 -10.60 -1.79 -0.08
N GLY A 121 -11.06 -1.51 1.14
CA GLY A 121 -12.35 -1.92 1.67
C GLY A 121 -12.42 -3.38 2.11
N GLU A 122 -13.36 -3.69 3.01
CA GLU A 122 -13.54 -5.00 3.64
C GLU A 122 -13.71 -6.13 2.63
N SER A 123 -14.41 -5.89 1.51
CA SER A 123 -14.65 -6.89 0.46
C SER A 123 -13.38 -7.37 -0.25
N SER A 124 -12.30 -6.58 -0.19
CA SER A 124 -10.97 -6.97 -0.69
C SER A 124 -10.09 -7.61 0.39
N GLY A 125 -10.57 -7.71 1.64
CA GLY A 125 -9.82 -8.23 2.78
C GLY A 125 -8.99 -7.17 3.51
N GLN A 126 -9.37 -5.89 3.44
CA GLN A 126 -8.76 -4.87 4.29
C GLN A 126 -9.23 -5.04 5.74
N VAL A 127 -8.33 -5.46 6.63
CA VAL A 127 -8.64 -5.71 8.05
C VAL A 127 -8.30 -4.52 8.94
N VAL A 128 -7.24 -3.78 8.60
CA VAL A 128 -6.84 -2.56 9.30
C VAL A 128 -7.17 -1.37 8.39
N GLU A 129 -8.04 -0.48 8.86
CA GLU A 129 -8.43 0.77 8.19
C GLU A 129 -7.34 1.84 8.33
N HIS A 130 -6.11 1.47 8.00
CA HIS A 130 -4.98 2.38 7.83
C HIS A 130 -4.24 1.94 6.58
N ALA A 131 -4.03 2.83 5.63
CA ALA A 131 -3.48 2.53 4.33
C ALA A 131 -2.17 1.75 4.45
N HIS A 132 -2.09 0.58 3.82
CA HIS A 132 -0.88 -0.24 3.87
C HIS A 132 -0.69 -0.98 2.56
N ILE A 133 0.58 -1.14 2.20
CA ILE A 133 1.00 -1.91 1.05
C ILE A 133 1.77 -3.12 1.54
N HIS A 134 1.39 -4.28 1.03
CA HIS A 134 2.11 -5.51 1.23
C HIS A 134 3.23 -5.61 0.19
N VAL A 135 4.47 -5.83 0.64
CA VAL A 135 5.59 -6.27 -0.18
C VAL A 135 5.95 -7.69 0.23
N ILE A 136 5.62 -8.66 -0.62
CA ILE A 136 5.69 -10.09 -0.32
C ILE A 136 6.79 -10.72 -1.17
N PRO A 137 7.95 -11.10 -0.61
CA PRO A 137 8.97 -11.85 -1.32
C PRO A 137 8.42 -13.15 -1.89
N ARG A 138 8.87 -13.50 -3.09
CA ARG A 138 8.44 -14.69 -3.84
C ARG A 138 9.63 -15.54 -4.19
N LYS A 139 9.49 -16.86 -4.03
CA LYS A 139 10.48 -17.83 -4.50
C LYS A 139 9.89 -18.66 -5.61
N GLN A 140 10.72 -19.09 -6.55
CA GLN A 140 10.26 -20.02 -7.56
C GLN A 140 9.69 -21.29 -6.89
N GLY A 141 8.43 -21.63 -7.21
CA GLY A 141 7.77 -22.82 -6.68
C GLY A 141 7.18 -22.69 -5.27
N ASP A 142 7.07 -21.49 -4.69
CA ASP A 142 6.48 -21.27 -3.36
C ASP A 142 4.95 -21.51 -3.27
N GLY A 143 4.30 -21.86 -4.39
CA GLY A 143 2.88 -22.22 -4.47
C GLY A 143 1.92 -21.04 -4.35
N LEU A 144 2.39 -19.81 -4.12
CA LEU A 144 1.53 -18.64 -3.98
C LEU A 144 1.17 -18.09 -5.38
N LYS A 145 -0.12 -17.93 -5.67
CA LYS A 145 -0.58 -17.33 -6.93
C LYS A 145 -1.29 -16.03 -6.62
N ALA A 146 -0.58 -14.91 -6.73
CA ALA A 146 -1.14 -13.60 -6.46
C ALA A 146 -1.93 -13.04 -7.65
N ILE A 147 -1.40 -13.20 -8.87
CA ILE A 147 -1.97 -12.65 -10.12
C ILE A 147 -1.64 -13.64 -11.26
N ALA A 148 -2.24 -14.84 -11.26
CA ALA A 148 -2.16 -15.81 -12.36
C ALA A 148 -3.15 -16.98 -12.17
#